data_AF-A0A8S8ZNY8-F1
#
_entry.id   AF-A0A8S8ZNY8-F1
#
_cell.length_a   1.000
_cell.length_b   1.000
_cell.length_c   1.000
_cell.angle_alpha   90.00
_cell.angle_beta   90.00
_cell.angle_gamma   90.00
#
_symmetry.space_group_name_H-M   'P 1'
#
loop_
_entity.id
_entity.type
_entity.pdbx_description
1 polymer ?
#
loop_
_entity_poly.entity_id
_entity_poly.type
_entity_poly.pdbx_seq_one_letter_code
_entity_poly.pdbx_strand_id
1 'polypeptide(L)'
;MTGLPTNRKTVDDLIALGGAEPPIMNSPPSKQVVHEILRLYGETYVPGLSYLFETPWYDLKYEKSTATSQTIQVLLNNQPLMGLFGSFVEHISRPGTDDKYACQVEECIIWGLAKLPLFTNSRGWALPANFSSAKHLPDLDDPHEAQGRLRVLEALLLGPNSTLTENPLCNPIVFGGLKGPRRNELEFWWHLAELAVKGPKSDLQNLRRLLDGQENRDFLYSLVVVREYSHHWNPVNIEQELPLQLSEADPRCRLAVATKFIRHIMESGTTNVIRRFAQLAWRAYILPGANTTHAPWRAIMSK
;
A
#
# COMPACT_ATOMS: atom_id res chain seq x y z
N MET A 1 17.02 -2.35 35.33
CA MET A 1 16.29 -3.12 34.31
C MET A 1 16.04 -2.21 33.13
N THR A 2 16.97 -2.20 32.17
CA THR A 2 16.87 -1.42 30.92
C THR A 2 15.97 -2.20 29.96
N GLY A 3 14.77 -1.68 29.69
CA GLY A 3 13.90 -2.24 28.67
C GLY A 3 14.61 -2.24 27.32
N LEU A 4 14.70 -3.42 26.70
CA LEU A 4 15.13 -3.53 25.30
C LEU A 4 14.16 -2.71 24.44
N PRO A 5 14.63 -1.91 23.47
CA PRO A 5 13.75 -1.31 22.49
C PRO A 5 13.06 -2.45 21.74
N THR A 6 11.73 -2.48 21.79
CA THR A 6 10.92 -3.29 20.87
C THR A 6 11.23 -2.80 19.47
N ASN A 7 12.10 -3.52 18.75
CA ASN A 7 12.47 -3.19 17.38
C ASN A 7 11.20 -3.25 16.52
N ARG A 8 10.65 -2.08 16.22
CA ARG A 8 9.35 -1.94 15.58
C ARG A 8 9.50 -2.21 14.09
N LYS A 9 8.75 -3.19 13.59
CA LYS A 9 8.78 -3.55 12.17
C LYS A 9 8.20 -2.44 11.30
N THR A 10 8.87 -2.18 10.19
CA THR A 10 8.52 -1.23 9.13
C THR A 10 8.21 -1.95 7.83
N VAL A 11 7.64 -1.27 6.84
CA VAL A 11 7.44 -1.86 5.50
C VAL A 11 8.78 -2.08 4.81
N ASP A 12 9.77 -1.23 5.07
CA ASP A 12 11.14 -1.43 4.60
C ASP A 12 11.73 -2.76 5.14
N ASP A 13 11.40 -3.16 6.39
CA ASP A 13 11.74 -4.50 6.90
C ASP A 13 11.00 -5.63 6.17
N LEU A 14 9.75 -5.42 5.74
CA LEU A 14 9.00 -6.40 4.92
C LEU A 14 9.62 -6.57 3.52
N ILE A 15 10.12 -5.48 2.94
CA ILE A 15 10.82 -5.46 1.66
C ILE A 15 12.14 -6.24 1.79
N ALA A 16 12.90 -6.02 2.86
CA ALA A 16 14.18 -6.69 3.11
C ALA A 16 14.08 -8.23 3.20
N LEU A 17 12.89 -8.78 3.47
CA LEU A 17 12.66 -10.23 3.45
C LEU A 17 12.61 -10.81 2.02
N GLY A 18 12.44 -9.96 1.01
CA GLY A 18 12.46 -10.35 -0.40
C GLY A 18 13.86 -10.61 -0.95
N GLY A 19 14.90 -10.11 -0.29
CA GLY A 19 16.30 -10.28 -0.70
C GLY A 19 17.21 -9.19 -0.13
N ALA A 20 18.49 -9.24 -0.50
CA ALA A 20 19.46 -8.22 -0.11
C ALA A 20 19.03 -6.82 -0.60
N GLU A 21 19.32 -5.80 0.20
CA GLU A 21 19.03 -4.42 -0.16
C GLU A 21 19.73 -4.06 -1.48
N PRO A 22 19.00 -3.48 -2.45
CA PRO A 22 19.60 -3.12 -3.73
C PRO A 22 20.70 -2.06 -3.56
N PRO A 23 21.82 -2.15 -4.30
CA PRO A 23 22.82 -1.08 -4.33
C PRO A 23 22.21 0.22 -4.86
N ILE A 24 22.31 1.27 -4.06
CA ILE A 24 21.92 2.64 -4.43
C ILE A 24 23.12 3.30 -5.12
N MET A 25 22.90 4.00 -6.23
CA MET A 25 23.95 4.82 -6.84
C MET A 25 24.45 5.88 -5.85
N ASN A 26 25.75 5.88 -5.56
CA ASN A 26 26.38 6.85 -4.65
C ASN A 26 26.61 8.24 -5.30
N SER A 27 26.42 8.34 -6.62
CA SER A 27 26.52 9.57 -7.40
C SER A 27 25.16 9.94 -7.99
N PRO A 28 24.86 11.24 -8.19
CA PRO A 28 23.64 11.65 -8.88
C PRO A 28 23.51 10.99 -10.26
N PRO A 29 22.31 10.52 -10.65
CA PRO A 29 22.10 9.96 -11.99
C PRO A 29 22.46 10.94 -13.09
N SER A 30 22.97 10.43 -14.23
CA SER A 30 23.26 11.27 -15.40
C SER A 30 21.99 11.90 -15.97
N LYS A 31 22.11 12.99 -16.75
CA LYS A 31 20.93 13.64 -17.37
C LYS A 31 20.09 12.68 -18.22
N GLN A 32 20.74 11.74 -18.91
CA GLN A 32 20.07 10.73 -19.72
C GLN A 32 19.28 9.75 -18.82
N VAL A 33 19.88 9.29 -17.72
CA VAL A 33 19.20 8.42 -16.75
C VAL A 33 18.05 9.16 -16.08
N VAL A 34 18.20 10.44 -15.73
CA VAL A 34 17.11 11.26 -15.18
C VAL A 34 15.94 11.38 -16.17
N HIS A 35 16.20 11.59 -17.45
CA HIS A 35 15.16 11.64 -18.47
C HIS A 35 14.38 10.31 -18.53
N GLU A 36 15.09 9.19 -18.48
CA GLU A 36 14.49 7.87 -18.49
C GLU A 36 13.68 7.56 -17.22
N ILE A 37 14.20 7.98 -16.05
CA ILE A 37 13.47 7.92 -14.78
C ILE A 37 12.13 8.68 -14.89
N LEU A 38 12.14 9.91 -15.43
CA LEU A 38 10.94 10.72 -15.56
C LEU A 38 9.93 10.13 -16.55
N ARG A 39 10.43 9.51 -17.63
CA ARG A 39 9.60 8.77 -18.58
C ARG A 39 8.91 7.58 -17.90
N LEU A 40 9.67 6.70 -17.24
CA LEU A 40 9.12 5.55 -16.51
C LEU A 40 8.17 5.98 -15.40
N TYR A 41 8.51 7.04 -14.67
CA TYR A 41 7.64 7.62 -13.66
C TYR A 41 6.28 7.99 -14.25
N GLY A 42 6.24 8.81 -15.29
CA GLY A 42 5.00 9.27 -15.92
C GLY A 42 4.20 8.17 -16.62
N GLU A 43 4.87 7.25 -17.34
CA GLU A 43 4.21 6.24 -18.16
C GLU A 43 3.76 5.00 -17.37
N THR A 44 4.52 4.61 -16.35
CA THR A 44 4.29 3.35 -15.63
C THR A 44 3.80 3.57 -14.21
N TYR A 45 4.49 4.41 -13.45
CA TYR A 45 4.25 4.51 -12.00
C TYR A 45 3.13 5.49 -11.65
N VAL A 46 2.98 6.61 -12.37
CA VAL A 46 1.87 7.56 -12.15
C VAL A 46 0.51 6.88 -12.34
N PRO A 47 0.23 6.14 -13.45
CA PRO A 47 -1.04 5.44 -13.60
C PRO A 47 -1.27 4.40 -12.50
N GLY A 48 -0.23 3.62 -12.15
CA GLY A 48 -0.35 2.58 -11.13
C GLY A 48 -0.57 3.10 -9.71
N LEU A 49 0.16 4.15 -9.31
CA LEU A 49 0.00 4.78 -7.99
C LEU A 49 -1.35 5.50 -7.90
N SER A 50 -1.74 6.22 -8.96
CA SER A 50 -3.02 6.94 -8.99
C SER A 50 -4.20 5.97 -8.96
N TYR A 51 -4.08 4.83 -9.64
CA TYR A 51 -5.07 3.76 -9.61
C TYR A 51 -5.16 3.10 -8.23
N LEU A 52 -4.03 2.66 -7.66
CA LEU A 52 -4.03 1.97 -6.37
C LEU A 52 -4.58 2.85 -5.25
N PHE A 53 -4.13 4.11 -5.17
CA PHE A 53 -4.52 5.05 -4.13
C PHE A 53 -5.76 5.89 -4.48
N GLU A 54 -6.36 5.70 -5.66
CA GLU A 54 -7.49 6.48 -6.18
C GLU A 54 -7.30 8.01 -6.10
N THR A 55 -6.08 8.50 -6.34
CA THR A 55 -5.78 9.93 -6.30
C THR A 55 -4.82 10.33 -7.42
N PRO A 56 -5.12 11.40 -8.18
CA PRO A 56 -4.18 11.96 -9.15
C PRO A 56 -2.99 12.69 -8.51
N TRP A 57 -2.87 12.72 -7.17
CA TRP A 57 -1.78 13.40 -6.47
C TRP A 57 -0.38 13.02 -6.99
N TYR A 58 -0.21 11.76 -7.40
CA TYR A 58 1.06 11.25 -7.92
C TYR A 58 1.41 11.78 -9.33
N ASP A 59 0.49 12.44 -10.04
CA ASP A 59 0.75 13.04 -11.34
C ASP A 59 1.50 14.39 -11.20
N LEU A 60 2.75 14.32 -10.71
CA LEU A 60 3.58 15.48 -10.40
C LEU A 60 3.92 16.27 -11.68
N LYS A 61 3.67 17.57 -11.65
CA LYS A 61 3.90 18.47 -12.80
C LYS A 61 5.20 19.26 -12.67
N TYR A 62 5.74 19.76 -13.76
CA TYR A 62 6.92 20.65 -13.72
C TYR A 62 6.62 21.99 -13.04
N GLU A 63 5.43 22.52 -13.28
CA GLU A 63 4.94 23.77 -12.73
C GLU A 63 3.67 23.51 -11.92
N LYS A 64 3.43 24.35 -10.91
CA LYS A 64 2.18 24.30 -10.15
C LYS A 64 1.04 24.82 -11.01
N SER A 65 0.13 23.93 -11.41
CA SER A 65 -1.11 24.31 -12.10
C SER A 65 -2.21 24.80 -11.16
N THR A 66 -2.22 24.31 -9.92
CA THR A 66 -3.17 24.73 -8.87
C THR A 66 -2.42 24.97 -7.56
N ALA A 67 -3.13 25.49 -6.54
CA ALA A 67 -2.57 25.64 -5.20
C ALA A 67 -2.20 24.29 -4.55
N THR A 68 -2.88 23.20 -4.93
CA THR A 68 -2.71 21.85 -4.40
C THR A 68 -1.73 21.00 -5.22
N SER A 69 -1.56 21.29 -6.51
CA SER A 69 -0.68 20.55 -7.40
C SER A 69 0.77 20.55 -6.92
N GLN A 70 1.37 19.36 -6.89
CA GLN A 70 2.73 19.15 -6.45
C GLN A 70 3.70 19.15 -7.63
N THR A 71 4.90 19.64 -7.36
CA THR A 71 5.94 19.75 -8.39
C THR A 71 6.77 18.48 -8.46
N ILE A 72 7.23 18.11 -9.65
CA ILE A 72 8.18 17.00 -9.89
C ILE A 72 9.48 17.12 -9.06
N GLN A 73 9.78 18.32 -8.56
CA GLN A 73 10.87 18.58 -7.63
C GLN A 73 10.79 17.74 -6.35
N VAL A 74 9.61 17.28 -5.93
CA VAL A 74 9.45 16.38 -4.77
C VAL A 74 10.15 15.04 -5.04
N LEU A 75 10.06 14.52 -6.27
CA LEU A 75 10.80 13.33 -6.70
C LEU A 75 12.28 13.66 -6.92
N LEU A 76 12.59 14.70 -7.71
CA LEU A 76 13.97 15.02 -8.10
C LEU A 76 14.88 15.36 -6.91
N ASN A 77 14.34 15.92 -5.84
CA ASN A 77 15.09 16.25 -4.63
C ASN A 77 15.28 15.04 -3.69
N ASN A 78 14.57 13.92 -3.91
CA ASN A 78 14.72 12.70 -3.13
C ASN A 78 15.94 11.89 -3.62
N GLN A 79 17.13 12.27 -3.19
CA GLN A 79 18.39 11.66 -3.67
C GLN A 79 18.48 10.14 -3.48
N PRO A 80 18.09 9.54 -2.33
CA PRO A 80 18.10 8.09 -2.18
C PRO A 80 17.20 7.39 -3.21
N LEU A 81 15.98 7.91 -3.42
CA LEU A 81 15.05 7.35 -4.40
C LEU A 81 15.57 7.51 -5.82
N MET A 82 16.12 8.68 -6.18
CA MET A 82 16.73 8.92 -7.49
C MET A 82 17.93 8.01 -7.75
N GLY A 83 18.77 7.74 -6.74
CA GLY A 83 19.89 6.82 -6.85
C GLY A 83 19.45 5.37 -7.04
N LEU A 84 18.40 4.93 -6.32
CA LEU A 84 17.81 3.61 -6.49
C LEU A 84 17.18 3.44 -7.88
N PHE A 85 16.46 4.46 -8.34
CA PHE A 85 15.82 4.46 -9.65
C PHE A 85 16.84 4.47 -10.79
N GLY A 86 17.95 5.20 -10.61
CA GLY A 86 19.09 5.18 -11.51
C GLY A 86 19.71 3.78 -11.63
N SER A 87 19.99 3.11 -10.51
CA SER A 87 20.46 1.72 -10.49
C SER A 87 19.52 0.79 -11.24
N PHE A 88 18.20 0.98 -11.09
CA PHE A 88 17.19 0.18 -11.77
C PHE A 88 17.20 0.39 -13.27
N VAL A 89 17.19 1.65 -13.74
CA VAL A 89 17.25 2.00 -15.16
C VAL A 89 18.50 1.42 -15.82
N GLU A 90 19.66 1.56 -15.18
CA GLU A 90 20.90 0.99 -15.70
C GLU A 90 20.89 -0.54 -15.71
N HIS A 91 20.24 -1.17 -14.74
CA HIS A 91 20.09 -2.62 -14.70
C HIS A 91 19.23 -3.10 -15.88
N ILE A 92 17.98 -2.64 -15.97
CA ILE A 92 17.02 -3.12 -16.99
C ILE A 92 17.40 -2.77 -18.43
N SER A 93 18.34 -1.83 -18.62
CA SER A 93 18.89 -1.48 -19.93
C SER A 93 19.90 -2.50 -20.46
N ARG A 94 20.37 -3.44 -19.62
CA ARG A 94 21.36 -4.47 -20.01
C ARG A 94 20.64 -5.73 -20.50
N PRO A 95 21.16 -6.43 -21.52
CA PRO A 95 20.61 -7.72 -21.92
C PRO A 95 20.90 -8.81 -20.87
N GLY A 96 19.95 -9.73 -20.64
CA GLY A 96 20.13 -10.88 -19.74
C GLY A 96 20.09 -10.54 -18.25
N THR A 97 19.30 -9.53 -17.88
CA THR A 97 19.11 -9.09 -16.48
C THR A 97 18.47 -10.14 -15.61
N ASP A 98 18.78 -10.09 -14.31
CA ASP A 98 18.13 -10.94 -13.32
C ASP A 98 16.76 -10.35 -12.97
N ASP A 99 15.71 -10.98 -13.51
CA ASP A 99 14.31 -10.57 -13.27
C ASP A 99 13.95 -10.53 -11.78
N LYS A 100 14.55 -11.40 -10.95
CA LYS A 100 14.28 -11.40 -9.50
C LYS A 100 14.86 -10.17 -8.83
N TYR A 101 16.10 -9.83 -9.17
CA TYR A 101 16.73 -8.61 -8.70
C TYR A 101 15.95 -7.38 -9.16
N ALA A 102 15.57 -7.33 -10.45
CA ALA A 102 14.77 -6.22 -10.99
C ALA A 102 13.43 -6.05 -10.25
N CYS A 103 12.71 -7.14 -9.95
CA CYS A 103 11.49 -7.11 -9.16
C CYS A 103 11.71 -6.55 -7.74
N GLN A 104 12.80 -6.95 -7.07
CA GLN A 104 13.14 -6.49 -5.73
C GLN A 104 13.46 -4.98 -5.71
N VAL A 105 14.23 -4.50 -6.69
CA VAL A 105 14.53 -3.06 -6.82
C VAL A 105 13.27 -2.27 -7.14
N GLU A 106 12.43 -2.77 -8.04
CA GLU A 106 11.17 -2.13 -8.42
C GLU A 106 10.22 -2.01 -7.22
N GLU A 107 10.17 -3.00 -6.34
CA GLU A 107 9.40 -2.92 -5.09
C GLU A 107 9.88 -1.80 -4.17
N CYS A 108 11.21 -1.66 -3.99
CA CYS A 108 11.80 -0.57 -3.22
C CYS A 108 11.45 0.79 -3.84
N ILE A 109 11.48 0.91 -5.18
CA ILE A 109 11.10 2.11 -5.91
C ILE A 109 9.63 2.43 -5.71
N ILE A 110 8.73 1.45 -5.87
CA ILE A 110 7.29 1.64 -5.71
C ILE A 110 6.96 2.09 -4.29
N TRP A 111 7.60 1.49 -3.28
CA TRP A 111 7.42 1.94 -1.89
C TRP A 111 7.98 3.35 -1.66
N GLY A 112 9.16 3.66 -2.20
CA GLY A 112 9.74 5.01 -2.15
C GLY A 112 8.86 6.07 -2.83
N LEU A 113 8.28 5.74 -3.98
CA LEU A 113 7.34 6.60 -4.72
C LEU A 113 6.02 6.78 -3.96
N ALA A 114 5.49 5.71 -3.36
CA ALA A 114 4.29 5.77 -2.52
C ALA A 114 4.50 6.69 -1.30
N LYS A 115 5.73 6.81 -0.78
CA LYS A 115 6.09 7.70 0.32
C LYS A 115 6.23 9.18 -0.08
N LEU A 116 6.20 9.54 -1.37
CA LEU A 116 6.35 10.93 -1.83
C LEU A 116 5.40 11.95 -1.14
N PRO A 117 4.12 11.64 -0.84
CA PRO A 117 3.25 12.54 -0.11
C PRO A 117 3.79 12.98 1.25
N LEU A 118 4.66 12.20 1.89
CA LEU A 118 5.23 12.54 3.20
C LEU A 118 6.31 13.64 3.12
N PHE A 119 6.87 13.89 1.93
CA PHE A 119 7.94 14.87 1.73
C PHE A 119 7.42 16.24 1.28
N THR A 120 6.11 16.40 1.13
CA THR A 120 5.54 17.71 0.83
C THR A 120 5.49 18.57 2.07
N ASN A 121 6.05 19.77 1.95
CA ASN A 121 5.91 20.82 2.95
C ASN A 121 4.48 21.36 2.90
N SER A 122 3.53 20.65 3.50
CA SER A 122 2.22 21.22 3.85
C SER A 122 2.39 22.18 5.03
N ARG A 123 3.14 23.29 4.81
CA ARG A 123 3.22 24.43 5.73
C ARG A 123 1.85 25.10 5.74
N GLY A 124 0.93 24.65 6.57
CA GLY A 124 -0.37 25.34 6.69
C GLY A 124 -1.41 24.69 7.56
N TRP A 125 -1.28 23.41 7.90
CA TRP A 125 -2.27 22.75 8.76
C TRP A 125 -1.54 21.72 9.61
N ALA A 126 -1.17 22.12 10.84
CA ALA A 126 -1.03 21.13 11.91
C ALA A 126 -2.30 20.29 11.86
N LEU A 127 -2.20 18.95 11.96
CA LEU A 127 -3.36 18.07 12.19
C LEU A 127 -4.26 18.82 13.19
N PRO A 128 -5.39 19.41 12.78
CA PRO A 128 -6.26 19.99 13.76
C PRO A 128 -6.66 18.76 14.56
N ALA A 129 -6.58 18.85 15.87
CA ALA A 129 -7.15 17.87 16.77
C ALA A 129 -8.66 17.60 16.48
N ASN A 130 -9.24 18.30 15.49
CA ASN A 130 -10.59 18.21 14.97
C ASN A 130 -10.62 18.08 13.42
N PHE A 131 -10.08 17.00 12.83
CA PHE A 131 -10.42 16.62 11.43
C PHE A 131 -11.93 16.36 11.25
N SER A 132 -12.66 16.17 12.36
CA SER A 132 -14.13 16.17 12.42
C SER A 132 -14.79 17.49 12.01
N SER A 133 -14.03 18.54 11.69
CA SER A 133 -14.54 19.87 11.34
C SER A 133 -14.24 20.33 9.90
N ALA A 134 -13.66 19.48 9.04
CA ALA A 134 -13.45 19.81 7.64
C ALA A 134 -14.80 20.02 6.94
N LYS A 135 -15.21 21.29 6.79
CA LYS A 135 -16.46 21.70 6.11
C LYS A 135 -16.36 21.66 4.58
N HIS A 136 -15.20 21.32 4.03
CA HIS A 136 -14.94 21.33 2.59
C HIS A 136 -14.59 19.92 2.10
N LEU A 137 -15.17 19.53 0.97
CA LEU A 137 -14.89 18.27 0.29
C LEU A 137 -13.41 18.24 -0.15
N PRO A 138 -12.62 17.20 0.14
CA PRO A 138 -11.23 17.15 -0.31
C PRO A 138 -11.13 17.19 -1.83
N ASP A 139 -10.20 18.00 -2.33
CA ASP A 139 -9.84 18.05 -3.74
C ASP A 139 -9.33 16.67 -4.21
N LEU A 140 -9.33 16.43 -5.53
CA LEU A 140 -8.89 15.14 -6.07
C LEU A 140 -7.40 14.88 -5.77
N ASP A 141 -6.57 15.91 -5.87
CA ASP A 141 -5.13 15.89 -5.60
C ASP A 141 -4.78 16.39 -4.20
N ASP A 142 -5.69 16.24 -3.22
CA ASP A 142 -5.44 16.67 -1.85
C ASP A 142 -4.27 15.90 -1.22
N PRO A 143 -3.21 16.59 -0.75
CA PRO A 143 -2.03 15.93 -0.20
C PRO A 143 -2.28 15.21 1.13
N HIS A 144 -3.27 15.64 1.92
CA HIS A 144 -3.59 15.00 3.19
C HIS A 144 -4.34 13.70 2.98
N GLU A 145 -5.29 13.66 2.05
CA GLU A 145 -5.94 12.42 1.61
C GLU A 145 -4.90 11.44 1.06
N ALA A 146 -3.97 11.89 0.20
CA ALA A 146 -2.90 11.03 -0.32
C ALA A 146 -2.01 10.46 0.81
N GLN A 147 -1.60 11.29 1.77
CA GLN A 147 -0.85 10.85 2.95
C GLN A 147 -1.64 9.87 3.83
N GLY A 148 -2.93 10.13 4.06
CA GLY A 148 -3.78 9.28 4.87
C GLY A 148 -3.97 7.91 4.23
N ARG A 149 -4.20 7.84 2.91
CA ARG A 149 -4.35 6.59 2.15
C ARG A 149 -3.07 5.75 2.18
N LEU A 150 -1.90 6.40 2.08
CA LEU A 150 -0.61 5.74 2.31
C LEU A 150 -0.52 5.13 3.70
N ARG A 151 -0.84 5.90 4.76
CA ARG A 151 -0.80 5.41 6.15
C ARG A 151 -1.75 4.25 6.41
N VAL A 152 -2.91 4.25 5.75
CA VAL A 152 -3.87 3.13 5.82
C VAL A 152 -3.28 1.87 5.16
N LEU A 153 -2.72 1.98 3.96
CA LEU A 153 -2.05 0.84 3.31
C LEU A 153 -0.88 0.31 4.15
N GLU A 154 -0.05 1.20 4.69
CA GLU A 154 1.05 0.85 5.60
C GLU A 154 0.52 0.10 6.83
N ALA A 155 -0.52 0.62 7.49
CA ALA A 155 -1.14 -0.02 8.64
C ALA A 155 -1.69 -1.41 8.33
N LEU A 156 -2.25 -1.59 7.13
CA LEU A 156 -2.76 -2.87 6.66
C LEU A 156 -1.65 -3.88 6.37
N LEU A 157 -0.48 -3.45 5.89
CA LEU A 157 0.68 -4.33 5.67
C LEU A 157 1.38 -4.71 6.98
N LEU A 158 1.44 -3.77 7.94
CA LEU A 158 2.14 -3.96 9.21
C LEU A 158 1.32 -4.71 10.26
N GLY A 159 0.00 -4.80 10.10
CA GLY A 159 -0.83 -5.58 11.01
C GLY A 159 -0.79 -5.02 12.44
N PRO A 160 -0.55 -5.87 13.45
CA PRO A 160 -0.36 -5.44 14.85
C PRO A 160 0.81 -4.48 15.09
N ASN A 161 1.77 -4.35 14.16
CA ASN A 161 2.93 -3.45 14.30
C ASN A 161 2.62 -2.00 13.90
N SER A 162 1.44 -1.74 13.33
CA SER A 162 1.00 -0.42 12.87
C SER A 162 1.04 0.65 13.98
N THR A 163 1.32 1.89 13.59
CA THR A 163 1.24 3.11 14.43
C THR A 163 -0.12 3.80 14.35
N LEU A 164 -0.97 3.41 13.40
CA LEU A 164 -2.20 4.13 13.11
C LEU A 164 -3.22 3.91 14.22
N THR A 165 -3.48 4.97 14.99
CA THR A 165 -4.37 4.95 16.17
C THR A 165 -5.73 5.58 15.90
N GLU A 166 -5.83 6.40 14.85
CA GLU A 166 -7.04 7.09 14.44
C GLU A 166 -7.15 7.11 12.91
N ASN A 167 -8.39 7.29 12.42
CA ASN A 167 -8.66 7.36 10.99
C ASN A 167 -8.11 8.68 10.43
N PRO A 168 -7.12 8.65 9.52
CA PRO A 168 -6.47 9.86 9.02
C PRO A 168 -7.26 10.51 7.87
N LEU A 169 -8.39 9.95 7.46
CA LEU A 169 -9.14 10.36 6.27
C LEU A 169 -10.38 11.16 6.61
N CYS A 170 -10.81 12.00 5.66
CA CYS A 170 -12.00 12.79 5.83
C CYS A 170 -13.24 11.89 5.90
N ASN A 171 -14.14 12.16 6.86
CA ASN A 171 -15.38 11.40 6.98
C ASN A 171 -16.40 11.89 5.93
N PRO A 172 -16.76 11.08 4.91
CA PRO A 172 -17.65 11.50 3.84
C PRO A 172 -19.08 11.82 4.30
N ILE A 173 -19.50 11.34 5.48
CA ILE A 173 -20.83 11.60 6.05
C ILE A 173 -21.05 13.10 6.29
N VAL A 174 -19.99 13.88 6.52
CA VAL A 174 -20.09 15.33 6.73
C VAL A 174 -20.47 16.09 5.46
N PHE A 175 -20.35 15.47 4.29
CA PHE A 175 -20.68 16.07 2.98
C PHE A 175 -22.08 15.68 2.54
N GLY A 176 -23.09 16.22 3.22
CA GLY A 176 -24.49 16.05 2.86
C GLY A 176 -24.72 16.38 1.38
N GLY A 177 -25.31 15.44 0.63
CA GLY A 177 -25.64 15.62 -0.79
C GLY A 177 -24.60 15.11 -1.78
N LEU A 178 -23.40 14.69 -1.34
CA LEU A 178 -22.45 13.98 -2.22
C LEU A 178 -23.09 12.67 -2.69
N LYS A 179 -22.99 12.38 -3.99
CA LYS A 179 -23.56 11.18 -4.63
C LYS A 179 -22.61 10.66 -5.70
N GLY A 180 -22.79 9.40 -6.08
CA GLY A 180 -22.10 8.78 -7.20
C GLY A 180 -20.66 8.34 -6.87
N PRO A 181 -19.82 8.10 -7.89
CA PRO A 181 -18.53 7.43 -7.74
C PRO A 181 -17.58 8.07 -6.73
N ARG A 182 -17.55 9.42 -6.67
CA ARG A 182 -16.70 10.16 -5.71
C ARG A 182 -17.11 9.91 -4.25
N ARG A 183 -18.40 9.70 -3.98
CA ARG A 183 -18.86 9.33 -2.64
C ARG A 183 -18.39 7.93 -2.27
N ASN A 184 -18.58 6.97 -3.17
CA ASN A 184 -18.19 5.58 -2.93
C ASN A 184 -16.69 5.45 -2.70
N GLU A 185 -15.86 6.20 -3.45
CA GLU A 185 -14.42 6.30 -3.22
C GLU A 185 -14.11 6.75 -1.79
N LEU A 186 -14.65 7.89 -1.35
CA LEU A 186 -14.34 8.44 -0.03
C LEU A 186 -14.88 7.53 1.09
N GLU A 187 -16.07 6.95 0.92
CA GLU A 187 -16.63 5.96 1.85
C GLU A 187 -15.78 4.69 1.91
N PHE A 188 -15.31 4.19 0.77
CA PHE A 188 -14.45 3.02 0.71
C PHE A 188 -13.18 3.24 1.53
N TRP A 189 -12.46 4.32 1.25
CA TRP A 189 -11.22 4.64 1.94
C TRP A 189 -11.42 4.93 3.43
N TRP A 190 -12.49 5.63 3.78
CA TRP A 190 -12.83 5.89 5.19
C TRP A 190 -13.11 4.59 5.95
N HIS A 191 -13.92 3.69 5.41
CA HIS A 191 -14.19 2.37 6.01
C HIS A 191 -12.94 1.49 6.06
N LEU A 192 -12.08 1.55 5.03
CA LEU A 192 -10.80 0.84 5.02
C LEU A 192 -9.89 1.32 6.15
N ALA A 193 -9.84 2.62 6.41
CA ALA A 193 -9.09 3.21 7.51
C ALA A 193 -9.64 2.81 8.88
N GLU A 194 -10.97 2.78 9.05
CA GLU A 194 -11.62 2.26 10.26
C GLU A 194 -11.21 0.81 10.54
N LEU A 195 -11.20 -0.03 9.50
CA LEU A 195 -10.78 -1.44 9.60
C LEU A 195 -9.28 -1.58 9.93
N ALA A 196 -8.44 -0.69 9.41
CA ALA A 196 -7.01 -0.66 9.72
C ALA A 196 -6.77 -0.34 11.21
N VAL A 197 -7.53 0.59 11.79
CA VAL A 197 -7.43 1.03 13.20
C VAL A 197 -8.12 0.06 14.17
N LYS A 198 -9.38 -0.31 13.90
CA LYS A 198 -10.26 -1.02 14.85
C LYS A 198 -10.36 -2.52 14.62
N GLY A 199 -9.90 -3.02 13.46
CA GLY A 199 -10.11 -4.41 13.03
C GLY A 199 -11.48 -4.65 12.39
N PRO A 200 -11.77 -5.87 11.93
CA PRO A 200 -12.87 -6.22 11.00
C PRO A 200 -14.29 -6.17 11.57
N LYS A 201 -14.44 -6.05 12.90
CA LYS A 201 -15.71 -6.31 13.60
C LYS A 201 -16.81 -5.30 13.26
N SER A 202 -16.46 -4.16 12.66
CA SER A 202 -17.38 -3.05 12.43
C SER A 202 -17.79 -2.81 10.97
N ASP A 203 -17.06 -3.31 9.95
CA ASP A 203 -17.21 -2.70 8.61
C ASP A 203 -16.96 -3.54 7.35
N LEU A 204 -16.60 -4.83 7.45
CA LEU A 204 -16.28 -5.63 6.25
C LEU A 204 -17.42 -5.67 5.22
N GLN A 205 -18.68 -5.69 5.67
CA GLN A 205 -19.84 -5.73 4.78
C GLN A 205 -20.04 -4.40 4.02
N ASN A 206 -19.74 -3.26 4.65
CA ASN A 206 -19.85 -1.96 3.98
C ASN A 206 -18.71 -1.82 2.97
N LEU A 207 -17.49 -2.18 3.34
CA LEU A 207 -16.36 -2.18 2.42
C LEU A 207 -16.62 -3.08 1.20
N ARG A 208 -17.21 -4.27 1.41
CA ARG A 208 -17.56 -5.22 0.33
C ARG A 208 -18.56 -4.66 -0.69
N ARG A 209 -19.47 -3.78 -0.28
CA ARG A 209 -20.46 -3.13 -1.17
C ARG A 209 -19.83 -2.02 -2.01
N LEU A 210 -18.70 -1.48 -1.57
CA LEU A 210 -18.01 -0.34 -2.18
C LEU A 210 -16.85 -0.77 -3.08
N LEU A 211 -16.70 -2.06 -3.41
CA LEU A 211 -15.65 -2.51 -4.31
C LEU A 211 -15.85 -2.01 -5.74
N ASP A 212 -17.10 -1.76 -6.15
CA ASP A 212 -17.47 -1.19 -7.45
C ASP A 212 -16.82 -1.90 -8.67
N GLY A 213 -16.43 -3.18 -8.51
CA GLY A 213 -15.71 -3.95 -9.54
C GLY A 213 -14.29 -3.47 -9.84
N GLN A 214 -13.66 -2.71 -8.94
CA GLN A 214 -12.32 -2.19 -9.13
C GLN A 214 -11.26 -3.09 -8.48
N GLU A 215 -10.29 -3.55 -9.28
CA GLU A 215 -9.21 -4.46 -8.86
C GLU A 215 -8.41 -3.95 -7.65
N ASN A 216 -8.09 -2.64 -7.61
CA ASN A 216 -7.39 -2.03 -6.47
C ASN A 216 -8.20 -2.13 -5.17
N ARG A 217 -9.52 -1.97 -5.23
CA ARG A 217 -10.41 -2.10 -4.07
C ARG A 217 -10.54 -3.56 -3.64
N ASP A 218 -10.68 -4.48 -4.59
CA ASP A 218 -10.69 -5.93 -4.32
C ASP A 218 -9.39 -6.38 -3.64
N PHE A 219 -8.24 -5.82 -4.04
CA PHE A 219 -6.95 -6.07 -3.41
C PHE A 219 -6.89 -5.55 -1.97
N LEU A 220 -7.26 -4.29 -1.75
CA LEU A 220 -7.26 -3.69 -0.40
C LEU A 220 -8.24 -4.42 0.54
N TYR A 221 -9.42 -4.81 0.05
CA TYR A 221 -10.35 -5.66 0.78
C TYR A 221 -9.74 -7.02 1.13
N SER A 222 -9.12 -7.68 0.15
CA SER A 222 -8.44 -8.97 0.37
C SER A 222 -7.31 -8.85 1.40
N LEU A 223 -6.58 -7.73 1.39
CA LEU A 223 -5.54 -7.44 2.37
C LEU A 223 -6.10 -7.36 3.80
N VAL A 224 -7.25 -6.69 4.00
CA VAL A 224 -7.95 -6.67 5.29
C VAL A 224 -8.33 -8.09 5.72
N VAL A 225 -8.87 -8.90 4.81
CA VAL A 225 -9.31 -10.27 5.09
C VAL A 225 -8.13 -11.17 5.49
N VAL A 226 -7.00 -11.13 4.77
CA VAL A 226 -5.82 -11.93 5.16
C VAL A 226 -5.19 -11.43 6.44
N ARG A 227 -5.10 -10.12 6.65
CA ARG A 227 -4.63 -9.53 7.92
C ARG A 227 -5.44 -10.06 9.09
N GLU A 228 -6.75 -10.15 8.92
CA GLU A 228 -7.64 -10.62 9.97
C GLU A 228 -7.58 -12.13 10.18
N TYR A 229 -7.68 -12.95 9.14
CA TYR A 229 -7.92 -14.39 9.38
C TYR A 229 -6.66 -15.24 9.36
N SER A 230 -5.51 -14.71 8.90
CA SER A 230 -4.25 -15.47 8.83
C SER A 230 -3.67 -15.89 10.19
N HIS A 231 -4.10 -15.26 11.29
CA HIS A 231 -3.67 -15.68 12.63
C HIS A 231 -4.48 -16.87 13.18
N HIS A 232 -5.66 -17.13 12.61
CA HIS A 232 -6.52 -18.25 12.98
C HIS A 232 -6.25 -19.50 12.13
N TRP A 233 -6.01 -19.31 10.83
CA TRP A 233 -5.80 -20.39 9.88
C TRP A 233 -4.60 -20.10 8.97
N ASN A 234 -3.91 -21.15 8.55
CA ASN A 234 -2.78 -21.00 7.64
C ASN A 234 -3.28 -20.67 6.21
N PRO A 235 -3.01 -19.47 5.67
CA PRO A 235 -3.50 -19.11 4.35
C PRO A 235 -2.96 -20.02 3.23
N VAL A 236 -1.77 -20.59 3.37
CA VAL A 236 -1.17 -21.46 2.35
C VAL A 236 -2.00 -22.74 2.13
N ASN A 237 -2.59 -23.27 3.21
CA ASN A 237 -3.30 -24.55 3.20
C ASN A 237 -4.80 -24.41 3.42
N ILE A 238 -5.33 -23.18 3.44
CA ILE A 238 -6.72 -22.90 3.81
C ILE A 238 -7.75 -23.67 2.98
N GLU A 239 -7.43 -23.98 1.72
CA GLU A 239 -8.29 -24.77 0.83
C GLU A 239 -8.57 -26.18 1.39
N GLN A 240 -7.64 -26.76 2.16
CA GLN A 240 -7.78 -28.08 2.79
C GLN A 240 -8.68 -28.05 4.03
N GLU A 241 -8.92 -26.86 4.59
CA GLU A 241 -9.68 -26.64 5.82
C GLU A 241 -11.10 -26.11 5.55
N LEU A 242 -11.49 -26.03 4.27
CA LEU A 242 -12.79 -25.55 3.85
C LEU A 242 -13.91 -26.52 4.23
N PRO A 243 -15.07 -26.01 4.66
CA PRO A 243 -16.26 -26.84 4.86
C PRO A 243 -16.77 -27.41 3.53
N LEU A 244 -17.51 -28.53 3.61
CA LEU A 244 -18.18 -29.13 2.45
C LEU A 244 -19.18 -28.18 1.78
N GLN A 245 -19.87 -27.35 2.58
CA GLN A 245 -20.76 -26.30 2.09
C GLN A 245 -20.07 -24.95 2.21
N LEU A 246 -19.71 -24.37 1.07
CA LEU A 246 -19.05 -23.07 1.01
C LEU A 246 -20.05 -21.94 1.30
N SER A 247 -19.65 -20.98 2.12
CA SER A 247 -20.49 -19.84 2.50
C SER A 247 -19.63 -18.59 2.71
N GLU A 248 -20.11 -17.43 2.21
CA GLU A 248 -19.47 -16.15 2.48
C GLU A 248 -19.58 -15.75 3.97
N ALA A 249 -20.48 -16.36 4.74
CA ALA A 249 -20.51 -16.18 6.20
C ALA A 249 -19.33 -16.86 6.91
N ASP A 250 -18.67 -17.83 6.27
CA ASP A 250 -17.53 -18.55 6.83
C ASP A 250 -16.21 -17.79 6.60
N PRO A 251 -15.50 -17.38 7.68
CA PRO A 251 -14.19 -16.72 7.56
C PRO A 251 -13.15 -17.49 6.77
N ARG A 252 -13.18 -18.84 6.79
CA ARG A 252 -12.24 -19.68 6.04
C ARG A 252 -12.45 -19.55 4.53
N CYS A 253 -13.71 -19.52 4.08
CA CYS A 253 -14.05 -19.26 2.69
C CYS A 253 -13.55 -17.87 2.25
N ARG A 254 -13.72 -16.84 3.09
CA ARG A 254 -13.20 -15.49 2.80
C ARG A 254 -11.68 -15.49 2.70
N LEU A 255 -11.00 -16.12 3.67
CA LEU A 255 -9.54 -16.22 3.67
C LEU A 255 -9.01 -16.95 2.43
N ALA A 256 -9.66 -18.05 2.01
CA ALA A 256 -9.30 -18.77 0.80
C ALA A 256 -9.43 -17.90 -0.46
N VAL A 257 -10.56 -17.19 -0.61
CA VAL A 257 -10.77 -16.28 -1.73
C VAL A 257 -9.74 -15.15 -1.74
N ALA A 258 -9.52 -14.48 -0.60
CA ALA A 258 -8.56 -13.38 -0.49
C ALA A 258 -7.12 -13.83 -0.76
N THR A 259 -6.72 -15.00 -0.25
CA THR A 259 -5.39 -15.58 -0.49
C THR A 259 -5.17 -15.88 -1.96
N LYS A 260 -6.15 -16.51 -2.61
CA LYS A 260 -6.11 -16.80 -4.05
C LYS A 260 -6.07 -15.51 -4.88
N PHE A 261 -6.84 -14.51 -4.49
CA PHE A 261 -6.87 -13.22 -5.16
C PHE A 261 -5.52 -12.50 -5.05
N ILE A 262 -4.90 -12.43 -3.87
CA ILE A 262 -3.58 -11.82 -3.71
C ILE A 262 -2.53 -12.54 -4.56
N ARG A 263 -2.54 -13.89 -4.60
CA ARG A 263 -1.65 -14.66 -5.49
C ARG A 263 -1.85 -14.27 -6.96
N HIS A 264 -3.09 -14.19 -7.41
CA HIS A 264 -3.42 -13.79 -8.78
C HIS A 264 -2.92 -12.38 -9.11
N ILE A 265 -3.11 -11.42 -8.20
CA ILE A 265 -2.64 -10.04 -8.40
C ILE A 265 -1.11 -9.98 -8.47
N MET A 266 -0.38 -10.77 -7.68
CA MET A 266 1.09 -10.82 -7.79
C MET A 266 1.57 -11.26 -9.18
N GLU A 267 0.84 -12.21 -9.79
CA GLU A 267 1.20 -12.82 -11.07
C GLU A 267 0.70 -12.01 -12.26
N SER A 268 -0.47 -11.38 -12.15
CA SER A 268 -1.21 -10.85 -13.30
C SER A 268 -1.98 -9.56 -13.05
N GLY A 269 -1.76 -8.88 -11.91
CA GLY A 269 -2.43 -7.61 -11.61
C GLY A 269 -2.24 -6.55 -12.70
N THR A 270 -3.17 -5.61 -12.81
CA THR A 270 -3.22 -4.68 -13.95
C THR A 270 -1.99 -3.78 -14.05
N THR A 271 -1.38 -3.42 -12.92
CA THR A 271 -0.20 -2.52 -12.86
C THR A 271 0.96 -3.15 -12.08
N ASN A 272 2.20 -2.76 -12.39
CA ASN A 272 3.36 -3.20 -11.60
C ASN A 272 3.24 -2.76 -10.13
N VAL A 273 2.63 -1.60 -9.89
CA VAL A 273 2.40 -1.06 -8.53
C VAL A 273 1.59 -2.04 -7.68
N ILE A 274 0.40 -2.45 -8.15
CA ILE A 274 -0.44 -3.37 -7.39
C ILE A 274 0.19 -4.76 -7.26
N ARG A 275 0.94 -5.23 -8.27
CA ARG A 275 1.70 -6.49 -8.21
C ARG A 275 2.71 -6.48 -7.06
N ARG A 276 3.52 -5.42 -6.92
CA ARG A 276 4.53 -5.31 -5.83
C ARG A 276 3.87 -5.18 -4.46
N PHE A 277 2.79 -4.42 -4.33
CA PHE A 277 2.05 -4.39 -3.05
C PHE A 277 1.39 -5.74 -2.72
N ALA A 278 0.94 -6.50 -3.70
CA ALA A 278 0.47 -7.87 -3.46
C ALA A 278 1.60 -8.82 -3.04
N GLN A 279 2.83 -8.63 -3.55
CA GLN A 279 4.01 -9.37 -3.10
C GLN A 279 4.35 -9.05 -1.63
N LEU A 280 4.23 -7.78 -1.23
CA LEU A 280 4.37 -7.36 0.17
C LEU A 280 3.29 -7.99 1.07
N ALA A 281 2.02 -7.95 0.65
CA ALA A 281 0.92 -8.59 1.36
C ALA A 281 1.16 -10.09 1.54
N TRP A 282 1.64 -10.76 0.49
CA TRP A 282 1.98 -12.17 0.51
C TRP A 282 3.08 -12.49 1.51
N ARG A 283 4.15 -11.70 1.57
CA ARG A 283 5.21 -11.85 2.58
C ARG A 283 4.73 -11.53 4.00
N ALA A 284 3.83 -10.56 4.15
CA ALA A 284 3.32 -10.14 5.45
C ALA A 284 2.42 -11.21 6.10
N TYR A 285 1.58 -11.89 5.32
CA TYR A 285 0.50 -12.73 5.85
C TYR A 285 0.45 -14.17 5.35
N ILE A 286 0.99 -14.48 4.17
CA ILE A 286 0.77 -15.79 3.52
C ILE A 286 2.02 -16.67 3.57
N LEU A 287 3.22 -16.13 3.31
CA LEU A 287 4.49 -16.80 3.57
C LEU A 287 5.19 -16.13 4.77
N PRO A 288 4.86 -16.50 6.02
CA PRO A 288 5.31 -15.73 7.17
C PRO A 288 6.80 -15.97 7.48
N GLY A 289 7.68 -15.24 6.79
CA GLY A 289 8.99 -14.84 7.32
C GLY A 289 8.92 -13.53 8.12
N ALA A 290 7.82 -12.77 8.00
CA ALA A 290 7.79 -11.36 8.36
C ALA A 290 7.10 -11.02 9.68
N ASN A 291 5.97 -11.64 10.01
CA ASN A 291 5.19 -11.37 11.24
C ASN A 291 5.43 -12.46 12.29
N THR A 292 6.66 -12.52 12.81
CA THR A 292 7.15 -13.54 13.77
C THR A 292 6.51 -13.55 15.16
N THR A 293 5.48 -12.77 15.45
CA THR A 293 4.87 -12.73 16.80
C THR A 293 3.55 -13.49 16.94
N HIS A 294 2.91 -13.97 15.87
CA HIS A 294 1.57 -14.55 15.99
C HIS A 294 1.33 -15.77 15.09
N ALA A 295 1.61 -16.97 15.63
CA ALA A 295 1.04 -18.22 15.15
C ALA A 295 1.25 -19.39 16.15
N PRO A 296 0.24 -19.78 16.96
CA PRO A 296 0.29 -20.99 17.77
C PRO A 296 0.33 -22.30 16.95
N TRP A 297 -0.04 -22.28 15.66
CA TRP A 297 -0.01 -23.46 14.78
C TRP A 297 1.41 -23.95 14.43
N ARG A 298 2.45 -23.15 14.69
CA ARG A 298 3.85 -23.56 14.49
C ARG A 298 4.31 -24.66 15.45
N ALA A 299 3.65 -24.83 16.59
CA ALA A 299 3.99 -25.90 17.54
C ALA A 299 3.63 -27.32 17.04
N ILE A 300 2.88 -27.42 15.94
CA ILE A 300 2.34 -28.70 15.44
C ILE A 300 3.20 -29.28 14.30
N MET A 301 4.13 -28.51 13.72
CA MET A 301 5.00 -28.99 12.63
C MET A 301 6.47 -29.18 13.04
N SER A 302 6.79 -29.15 14.34
CA SER A 302 8.13 -29.50 14.86
C SER A 302 8.12 -30.74 15.77
N LYS A 303 7.23 -31.69 15.53
CA LYS A 303 7.28 -33.03 16.13
C LYS A 303 7.19 -34.10 15.05
#